data_AF-A0A382ZS26-F1
#
_entry.id   AF-A0A382ZS26-F1
#
_cell.length_a   1.000
_cell.length_b   1.000
_cell.length_c   1.000
_cell.angle_alpha   90.00
_cell.angle_beta   90.00
_cell.angle_gamma   90.00
#
_symmetry.space_group_name_H-M   'P 1'
#
loop_
_entity.id
_entity.type
_entity.pdbx_description
1 polymer ?
#
loop_
_entity_poly.entity_id
_entity_poly.type
_entity_poly.pdbx_seq_one_letter_code
_entity_poly.pdbx_strand_id
1 'polypeptide(L)'
;MSFIKKIALLLLVSFPMSCQETTNSEDAPKASYQPLPSLREQAVEQQEWLELRLERILPQLMQEYDADMWILSMREYAEDPVFWSITSPTTFAARRRSIYVFSKRNDGTVERLALGGTSQGGAFQAFRSTRPAPTQPTAELVGNEQWNLLRELIEDRNPGNIVLNI
;
A
#
# COMPACT_ATOMS: atom_id res chain seq x y z
N MET A 1 53.85 35.90 34.46
CA MET A 1 53.09 36.83 33.60
C MET A 1 53.64 36.70 32.19
N SER A 2 52.96 35.98 31.29
CA SER A 2 52.93 36.24 29.84
C SER A 2 52.26 35.06 29.12
N PHE A 3 51.05 35.31 28.67
CA PHE A 3 50.17 34.44 27.91
C PHE A 3 50.50 34.66 26.43
N ILE A 4 50.94 33.64 25.69
CA ILE A 4 51.05 33.73 24.22
C ILE A 4 50.06 32.74 23.62
N LYS A 5 48.90 33.27 23.22
CA LYS A 5 47.89 32.60 22.40
C LYS A 5 48.51 32.22 21.06
N LYS A 6 48.63 30.92 20.76
CA LYS A 6 48.87 30.44 19.40
C LYS A 6 47.55 30.50 18.63
N ILE A 7 47.36 31.54 17.82
CA ILE A 7 46.27 31.64 16.85
C ILE A 7 46.67 30.77 15.66
N ALA A 8 45.97 29.65 15.46
CA ALA A 8 46.07 28.88 14.24
C ALA A 8 45.26 29.60 13.15
N LEU A 9 45.97 30.19 12.18
CA LEU A 9 45.36 30.80 11.00
C LEU A 9 44.91 29.67 10.06
N LEU A 10 43.61 29.38 10.05
CA LEU A 10 43.00 28.45 9.11
C LEU A 10 42.99 29.11 7.72
N LEU A 11 43.88 28.68 6.83
CA LEU A 11 43.89 29.08 5.42
C LEU A 11 42.67 28.46 4.73
N LEU A 12 41.62 29.27 4.51
CA LEU A 12 40.52 28.93 3.61
C LEU A 12 41.05 28.93 2.17
N VAL A 13 41.39 27.76 1.66
CA VAL A 13 41.68 27.55 0.24
C VAL A 13 40.34 27.62 -0.50
N SER A 14 40.05 28.76 -1.11
CA SER A 14 38.97 28.88 -2.08
C SER A 14 39.39 28.13 -3.34
N PHE A 15 38.95 26.88 -3.47
CA PHE A 15 38.96 26.21 -4.76
C PHE A 15 37.93 26.90 -5.66
N PRO A 16 38.29 27.38 -6.86
CA PRO A 16 37.30 27.81 -7.83
C PRO A 16 36.48 26.57 -8.19
N MET A 17 35.21 26.57 -7.78
CA MET A 17 34.25 25.58 -8.24
C MET A 17 33.94 25.91 -9.70
N SER A 18 34.75 25.35 -10.61
CA SER A 18 34.45 25.43 -12.03
C SER A 18 33.29 24.49 -12.30
N CYS A 19 32.11 25.04 -12.58
CA CYS A 19 31.03 24.25 -13.18
C CYS A 19 31.54 23.70 -14.51
N GLN A 20 31.44 22.39 -14.71
CA GLN A 20 31.61 21.82 -16.04
C GLN A 20 30.59 22.45 -16.98
N GLU A 21 31.07 22.97 -18.12
CA GLU A 21 30.18 23.31 -19.23
C GLU A 21 29.43 22.06 -19.67
N THR A 22 28.12 22.19 -19.87
CA THR A 22 27.32 21.13 -20.46
C THR A 22 27.85 20.85 -21.86
N THR A 23 28.57 19.74 -22.03
CA THR A 23 28.93 19.25 -23.36
C THR A 23 27.66 18.75 -24.03
N ASN A 24 26.95 19.63 -24.74
CA ASN A 24 25.95 19.21 -25.71
C ASN A 24 26.73 18.55 -26.86
N SER A 25 27.01 17.24 -26.72
CA SER A 25 27.58 16.46 -27.81
C SER A 25 26.51 16.33 -28.88
N GLU A 26 26.61 17.14 -29.94
CA GLU A 26 25.73 17.07 -31.12
C GLU A 26 25.78 15.69 -31.79
N ASP A 27 26.86 14.93 -31.57
CA ASP A 27 27.09 13.57 -32.07
C ASP A 27 26.62 12.44 -31.12
N ALA A 28 25.95 12.75 -30.01
CA ALA A 28 25.35 11.70 -29.20
C ALA A 28 24.24 10.98 -30.00
N PRO A 29 24.18 9.63 -30.00
CA PRO A 29 23.12 8.92 -30.70
C PRO A 29 21.77 9.41 -30.19
N LYS A 30 20.90 9.83 -31.11
CA LYS A 30 19.56 10.31 -30.79
C LYS A 30 18.85 9.25 -29.94
N ALA A 31 18.44 9.62 -28.74
CA ALA A 31 17.74 8.72 -27.84
C ALA A 31 16.54 8.09 -28.56
N SER A 32 16.53 6.75 -28.61
CA SER A 32 15.41 5.97 -29.13
C SER A 32 14.54 5.56 -27.94
N TYR A 33 13.28 5.98 -27.95
CA TYR A 33 12.33 5.63 -26.92
C TYR A 33 11.37 4.56 -27.46
N GLN A 34 11.24 3.46 -26.72
CA GLN A 34 10.15 2.52 -26.98
C GLN A 34 8.85 3.16 -26.45
N PRO A 35 7.78 3.20 -27.26
CA PRO A 35 6.51 3.73 -26.77
C PRO A 35 5.99 2.83 -25.64
N LEU A 36 5.52 3.45 -24.56
CA LEU A 36 4.81 2.72 -23.52
C LEU A 36 3.41 2.32 -24.01
N PRO A 37 2.85 1.22 -23.49
CA PRO A 37 1.45 0.88 -23.74
C PRO A 37 0.51 2.00 -23.27
N SER A 38 -0.74 1.98 -23.74
CA SER A 38 -1.77 2.90 -23.25
C SER A 38 -2.02 2.71 -21.75
N LEU A 39 -2.55 3.73 -21.08
CA LEU A 39 -2.87 3.63 -19.63
C LEU A 39 -3.85 2.48 -19.31
N ARG A 40 -4.72 2.10 -20.26
CA ARG A 40 -5.64 0.98 -20.08
C ARG A 40 -4.91 -0.36 -20.14
N GLU A 41 -3.98 -0.53 -21.07
CA GLU A 41 -3.15 -1.74 -21.17
C GLU A 41 -2.24 -1.86 -19.95
N GLN A 42 -1.61 -0.77 -19.51
CA GLN A 42 -0.82 -0.75 -18.29
C GLN A 42 -1.65 -1.13 -17.06
N ALA A 43 -2.90 -0.68 -16.96
CA ALA A 43 -3.78 -1.03 -15.84
C ALA A 43 -4.16 -2.52 -15.84
N VAL A 44 -4.31 -3.15 -17.01
CA VAL A 44 -4.54 -4.61 -17.11
C VAL A 44 -3.32 -5.37 -16.59
N GLU A 45 -2.13 -5.03 -17.06
CA GLU A 45 -0.88 -5.68 -16.65
C GLU A 45 -0.61 -5.49 -15.15
N GLN A 46 -0.81 -4.28 -14.62
CA GLN A 46 -0.65 -4.02 -13.18
C GLN A 46 -1.68 -4.74 -12.32
N GLN A 47 -2.91 -4.95 -12.83
CA GLN A 47 -3.93 -5.74 -12.15
C GLN A 47 -3.51 -7.22 -12.06
N GLU A 48 -2.94 -7.79 -13.13
CA GLU A 48 -2.39 -9.15 -13.10
C GLU A 48 -1.25 -9.28 -12.09
N TRP A 49 -0.38 -8.27 -11.99
CA TRP A 49 0.69 -8.26 -10.99
C TRP A 49 0.16 -8.18 -9.56
N LEU A 50 -0.92 -7.43 -9.33
CA LEU A 50 -1.60 -7.38 -8.05
C LEU A 50 -2.13 -8.78 -7.68
N GLU A 51 -2.79 -9.47 -8.61
CA GLU A 51 -3.31 -10.81 -8.39
C GLU A 51 -2.18 -11.79 -8.05
N LEU A 52 -1.11 -11.81 -8.84
CA LEU A 52 0.07 -12.64 -8.59
C LEU A 52 0.69 -12.38 -7.21
N ARG A 53 0.79 -11.11 -6.80
CA ARG A 53 1.32 -10.73 -5.48
C ARG A 53 0.45 -11.28 -4.36
N LEU A 54 -0.87 -11.10 -4.47
CA LEU A 54 -1.83 -11.54 -3.45
C LEU A 54 -1.97 -13.07 -3.39
N GLU A 55 -1.75 -13.78 -4.50
CA GLU A 55 -1.88 -15.24 -4.56
C GLU A 55 -0.60 -15.98 -4.20
N ARG A 56 0.57 -15.41 -4.51
CA ARG A 56 1.86 -16.11 -4.33
C ARG A 56 2.67 -15.58 -3.16
N ILE A 57 2.73 -14.26 -3.00
CA ILE A 57 3.63 -13.61 -2.04
C ILE A 57 2.94 -13.44 -0.69
N LEU A 58 1.70 -12.96 -0.68
CA LEU A 58 0.95 -12.71 0.55
C LEU A 58 0.83 -13.96 1.44
N PRO A 59 0.50 -15.18 0.94
CA PRO A 59 0.43 -16.36 1.79
C PRO A 59 1.78 -16.72 2.42
N GLN A 60 2.88 -16.59 1.67
CA GLN A 60 4.23 -16.84 2.17
C GLN A 60 4.60 -15.84 3.26
N LEU A 61 4.29 -14.55 3.07
CA LEU A 61 4.52 -13.50 4.06
C LEU A 61 3.73 -13.76 5.34
N MET A 62 2.43 -14.06 5.23
CA MET A 62 1.62 -14.38 6.40
C MET A 62 2.13 -15.62 7.14
N GLN A 63 2.62 -16.63 6.43
CA GLN A 63 3.25 -17.80 7.04
C GLN A 63 4.57 -17.46 7.74
N GLU A 64 5.44 -16.67 7.12
CA GLU A 64 6.75 -16.30 7.65
C GLU A 64 6.65 -15.53 8.98
N TYR A 65 5.68 -14.63 9.09
CA TYR A 65 5.46 -13.80 10.27
C TYR A 65 4.40 -14.33 11.24
N ASP A 66 3.99 -15.60 11.07
CA ASP A 66 2.97 -16.27 11.90
C ASP A 66 1.67 -15.45 12.05
N ALA A 67 1.21 -14.86 10.95
CA ALA A 67 0.00 -14.05 10.89
C ALA A 67 -1.19 -14.91 10.45
N ASP A 68 -2.05 -15.30 11.39
CA ASP A 68 -3.30 -16.00 11.06
C ASP A 68 -4.33 -15.05 10.43
N MET A 69 -4.32 -13.79 10.88
CA MET A 69 -5.12 -12.73 10.30
C MET A 69 -4.29 -11.45 10.18
N TRP A 70 -4.44 -10.74 9.07
CA TRP A 70 -3.88 -9.41 8.87
C TRP A 70 -4.99 -8.43 8.53
N ILE A 71 -5.13 -7.38 9.34
CA ILE A 71 -6.14 -6.34 9.21
C ILE A 71 -5.45 -5.05 8.82
N LEU A 72 -5.91 -4.45 7.72
CA LEU A 72 -5.53 -3.10 7.33
C LEU A 72 -6.76 -2.20 7.38
N SER A 73 -6.79 -1.25 8.32
CA SER A 73 -7.92 -0.37 8.58
C SER A 73 -7.53 1.10 8.42
N MET A 74 -7.90 1.73 7.31
CA MET A 74 -7.46 3.08 7.00
C MET A 74 -8.62 4.02 6.67
N ARG A 75 -8.32 5.32 6.57
CA ARG A 75 -9.28 6.34 6.14
C ARG A 75 -8.88 6.93 4.80
N GLU A 76 -9.87 7.45 4.09
CA GLU A 76 -9.65 8.25 2.88
C GLU A 76 -8.70 9.42 3.17
N TYR A 77 -7.65 9.54 2.33
CA TYR A 77 -6.54 10.50 2.46
C TYR A 77 -5.64 10.28 3.70
N ALA A 78 -5.75 9.14 4.35
CA ALA A 78 -4.89 8.68 5.44
C ALA A 78 -4.66 7.17 5.28
N GLU A 79 -4.18 6.78 4.10
CA GLU A 79 -3.86 5.40 3.76
C GLU A 79 -2.53 4.96 4.39
N ASP A 80 -2.52 3.76 4.97
CA ASP A 80 -1.28 3.08 5.34
C ASP A 80 -0.44 2.81 4.06
N PRO A 81 0.90 2.87 4.12
CA PRO A 81 1.76 2.60 2.97
C PRO A 81 1.49 1.26 2.26
N VAL A 82 1.02 0.24 2.99
CA VAL A 82 0.64 -1.07 2.43
C VAL A 82 -0.50 -0.95 1.43
N PHE A 83 -1.39 0.04 1.56
CA PHE A 83 -2.54 0.24 0.68
C PHE A 83 -2.16 0.17 -0.80
N TRP A 84 -1.09 0.84 -1.20
CA TRP A 84 -0.64 0.91 -2.59
C TRP A 84 -0.14 -0.43 -3.14
N SER A 85 0.20 -1.38 -2.26
CA SER A 85 0.65 -2.72 -2.67
C SER A 85 -0.50 -3.72 -2.83
N ILE A 86 -1.68 -3.41 -2.28
CA ILE A 86 -2.84 -4.31 -2.24
C ILE A 86 -4.04 -3.79 -3.03
N THR A 87 -3.92 -2.66 -3.74
CA THR A 87 -5.04 -2.03 -4.43
C THR A 87 -4.91 -2.06 -5.95
N SER A 88 -6.06 -2.06 -6.64
CA SER A 88 -6.11 -2.04 -8.10
C SER A 88 -5.47 -0.76 -8.64
N PRO A 89 -4.77 -0.81 -9.80
CA PRO A 89 -4.17 0.36 -10.44
C PRO A 89 -5.20 1.45 -10.80
N THR A 90 -6.49 1.11 -10.83
CA THR A 90 -7.57 2.07 -11.09
C THR A 90 -8.11 2.74 -9.81
N THR A 91 -7.60 2.36 -8.63
CA THR A 91 -8.00 2.93 -7.35
C THR A 91 -7.19 4.18 -7.06
N PHE A 92 -7.89 5.30 -6.87
CA PHE A 92 -7.24 6.58 -6.58
C PHE A 92 -6.91 6.78 -5.10
N ALA A 93 -7.82 6.38 -4.21
CA ALA A 93 -7.70 6.55 -2.76
C ALA A 93 -8.60 5.54 -2.04
N ALA A 94 -8.39 5.35 -0.74
CA ALA A 94 -9.36 4.64 0.09
C ALA A 94 -10.69 5.41 0.10
N ARG A 95 -11.81 4.71 0.34
CA ARG A 95 -13.14 5.36 0.43
C ARG A 95 -13.58 5.38 1.88
N ARG A 96 -13.82 6.57 2.45
CA ARG A 96 -14.24 6.78 3.86
C ARG A 96 -13.39 6.03 4.89
N ARG A 97 -13.83 4.83 5.28
CA ARG A 97 -13.08 3.84 6.07
C ARG A 97 -13.10 2.53 5.31
N SER A 98 -11.93 2.09 4.86
CA SER A 98 -11.75 0.81 4.19
C SER A 98 -10.99 -0.11 5.13
N ILE A 99 -11.59 -1.26 5.45
CA ILE A 99 -10.94 -2.32 6.22
C ILE A 99 -10.75 -3.51 5.30
N TYR A 100 -9.51 -3.85 4.98
CA TYR A 100 -9.17 -5.09 4.31
C TYR A 100 -8.72 -6.11 5.34
N VAL A 101 -9.25 -7.33 5.23
CA VAL A 101 -8.95 -8.44 6.13
C VAL A 101 -8.43 -9.59 5.30
N PHE A 102 -7.24 -10.06 5.67
CA PHE A 102 -6.61 -11.25 5.14
C PHE A 102 -6.68 -12.34 6.21
N SER A 103 -7.24 -13.51 5.87
CA SER A 103 -7.32 -14.64 6.80
C SER A 103 -6.67 -15.86 6.18
N LYS A 104 -5.67 -16.41 6.85
CA LYS A 104 -5.01 -17.65 6.45
C LYS A 104 -6.01 -18.81 6.55
N ARG A 105 -6.04 -19.66 5.52
CA ARG A 105 -6.85 -20.88 5.48
C ARG A 105 -5.99 -22.11 5.79
N ASN A 106 -6.65 -23.20 6.15
CA ASN A 106 -5.99 -24.48 6.46
C ASN A 106 -5.25 -25.09 5.26
N ASP A 107 -5.63 -24.74 4.03
CA ASP A 107 -4.97 -25.18 2.79
C ASP A 107 -3.76 -24.32 2.41
N GLY A 108 -3.38 -23.35 3.24
CA GLY A 108 -2.28 -22.43 2.99
C GLY A 108 -2.63 -21.24 2.10
N THR A 109 -3.87 -21.14 1.60
CA THR A 109 -4.33 -19.96 0.85
C THR A 109 -4.79 -18.85 1.80
N VAL A 110 -5.07 -17.67 1.26
CA VAL A 110 -5.51 -16.49 2.02
C VAL A 110 -6.86 -16.00 1.52
N GLU A 111 -7.84 -15.96 2.42
CA GLU A 111 -9.10 -15.25 2.22
C GLU A 111 -8.87 -13.74 2.21
N ARG A 112 -9.49 -13.02 1.28
CA ARG A 112 -9.33 -11.58 1.09
C ARG A 112 -10.69 -10.89 1.14
N LEU A 113 -10.98 -10.21 2.24
CA LEU A 113 -12.26 -9.54 2.47
C LEU A 113 -12.10 -8.02 2.51
N ALA A 114 -13.08 -7.31 1.96
CA ALA A 114 -13.19 -5.86 2.03
C ALA A 114 -14.46 -5.46 2.79
N LEU A 115 -14.29 -4.79 3.93
CA LEU A 115 -15.36 -4.19 4.71
C LEU A 115 -15.34 -2.68 4.46
N GLY A 116 -16.37 -2.14 3.81
CA GLY A 116 -16.47 -0.71 3.45
C GLY A 116 -15.53 -0.23 2.33
N GLY A 117 -14.56 -1.05 1.92
CA GLY A 117 -13.72 -0.85 0.73
C GLY A 117 -14.35 -1.42 -0.56
N THR A 118 -13.64 -1.27 -1.70
CA THR A 118 -14.09 -1.86 -2.98
C THR A 118 -13.51 -3.27 -3.17
N SER A 119 -13.97 -3.99 -4.19
CA SER A 119 -13.40 -5.31 -4.53
C SER A 119 -12.01 -5.23 -5.15
N GLN A 120 -11.47 -4.04 -5.41
CA GLN A 120 -10.17 -3.81 -6.03
C GLN A 120 -9.98 -4.61 -7.33
N GLY A 121 -10.96 -4.50 -8.24
CA GLY A 121 -10.93 -5.23 -9.51
C GLY A 121 -11.23 -6.73 -9.40
N GLY A 122 -11.76 -7.18 -8.25
CA GLY A 122 -12.05 -8.60 -7.98
C GLY A 122 -11.05 -9.28 -7.04
N ALA A 123 -9.97 -8.58 -6.66
CA ALA A 123 -8.97 -9.08 -5.73
C ALA A 123 -9.50 -9.31 -4.30
N PHE A 124 -10.61 -8.66 -3.92
CA PHE A 124 -11.26 -8.80 -2.62
C PHE A 124 -12.75 -9.12 -2.78
N GLN A 125 -13.24 -9.99 -1.91
CA GLN A 125 -14.67 -10.22 -1.75
C GLN A 125 -15.24 -9.17 -0.80
N ALA A 126 -16.31 -8.48 -1.22
CA ALA A 126 -17.01 -7.55 -0.34
C ALA A 126 -17.69 -8.30 0.81
N PHE A 127 -17.39 -7.93 2.05
CA PHE A 127 -18.01 -8.47 3.25
C PHE A 127 -18.99 -7.43 3.80
N ARG A 128 -20.29 -7.78 3.80
CA ARG A 128 -21.39 -6.86 4.12
C ARG A 128 -22.26 -7.45 5.22
N SER A 129 -22.78 -6.57 6.07
CA SER A 129 -23.79 -6.95 7.06
C SER A 129 -25.08 -7.38 6.35
N THR A 130 -25.69 -8.45 6.81
CA THR A 130 -27.02 -8.90 6.39
C THR A 130 -28.14 -8.18 7.15
N ARG A 131 -27.80 -7.38 8.18
CA ARG A 131 -28.77 -6.59 8.93
C ARG A 131 -29.35 -5.49 8.02
N PRO A 132 -30.67 -5.24 8.09
CA PRO A 132 -31.28 -4.17 7.31
C PRO A 132 -30.68 -2.83 7.72
N ALA A 133 -30.09 -2.12 6.77
CA ALA A 133 -29.61 -0.79 7.02
C ALA A 133 -30.78 0.16 7.30
N PRO A 134 -30.65 1.12 8.23
CA PRO A 134 -31.79 1.95 8.66
C PRO A 134 -32.46 2.76 7.54
N THR A 135 -31.79 3.00 6.39
CA THR A 135 -32.30 3.89 5.34
C THR A 135 -31.90 3.60 3.89
N GLN A 136 -31.24 2.49 3.52
CA GLN A 136 -30.95 2.17 2.10
C GLN A 136 -30.65 0.68 1.83
N PRO A 137 -31.05 0.10 0.68
CA PRO A 137 -30.72 -1.27 0.27
C PRO A 137 -29.21 -1.56 0.11
N THR A 138 -28.41 -0.51 -0.05
CA THR A 138 -26.96 -0.52 -0.28
C THR A 138 -26.22 0.39 0.70
N ALA A 139 -26.80 0.65 1.89
CA ALA A 139 -26.18 1.57 2.81
C ALA A 139 -24.77 1.08 3.17
N GLU A 140 -23.80 1.94 2.89
CA GLU A 140 -22.45 1.82 3.43
C GLU A 140 -22.53 1.53 4.94
N LEU A 141 -21.58 0.77 5.47
CA LEU A 141 -21.54 0.45 6.90
C LEU A 141 -21.33 1.76 7.70
N VAL A 142 -22.41 2.44 8.08
CA VAL A 142 -22.35 3.73 8.79
C VAL A 142 -22.11 3.49 10.28
N GLY A 143 -21.16 4.21 10.87
CA GLY A 143 -20.92 4.21 12.31
C GLY A 143 -20.26 2.94 12.84
N ASN A 144 -20.84 2.33 13.89
CA ASN A 144 -20.26 1.18 14.58
C ASN A 144 -20.47 -0.16 13.87
N GLU A 145 -21.32 -0.22 12.86
CA GLU A 145 -21.67 -1.47 12.19
C GLU A 145 -20.48 -2.12 11.48
N GLN A 146 -19.56 -1.32 10.93
CA GLN A 146 -18.33 -1.84 10.32
C GLN A 146 -17.44 -2.54 11.35
N TRP A 147 -17.36 -1.99 12.57
CA TRP A 147 -16.61 -2.59 13.67
C TRP A 147 -17.29 -3.82 14.26
N ASN A 148 -18.63 -3.82 14.33
CA ASN A 148 -19.39 -5.00 14.74
C ASN A 148 -19.19 -6.15 13.74
N LEU A 149 -19.25 -5.86 12.45
CA LEU A 149 -19.02 -6.85 11.40
C LEU A 149 -17.58 -7.38 11.42
N LEU A 150 -16.60 -6.51 11.69
CA LEU A 150 -15.21 -6.93 11.88
C LEU A 150 -15.08 -7.85 13.10
N ARG A 151 -15.75 -7.55 14.22
CA ARG A 151 -15.76 -8.41 15.41
C ARG A 151 -16.33 -9.79 15.08
N GLU A 152 -17.50 -9.84 14.46
CA GLU A 152 -18.15 -11.09 14.04
C GLU A 152 -17.20 -11.92 13.15
N LEU A 153 -16.53 -11.29 12.19
CA LEU A 153 -15.54 -11.95 11.35
C LEU A 153 -14.35 -12.50 12.15
N ILE A 154 -13.83 -11.75 13.11
CA ILE A 154 -12.71 -12.19 13.96
C ILE A 154 -13.14 -13.38 14.83
N GLU A 155 -14.33 -13.31 15.44
CA GLU A 155 -14.89 -14.39 16.26
C GLU A 155 -15.11 -15.66 15.43
N ASP A 156 -15.65 -15.54 14.22
CA ASP A 156 -15.89 -16.67 13.31
C ASP A 156 -14.59 -17.35 12.86
N ARG A 157 -13.53 -16.59 12.59
CA ARG A 157 -12.24 -17.12 12.13
C ARG A 157 -11.36 -17.58 13.30
N ASN A 158 -11.57 -17.04 14.49
CA ASN A 158 -10.83 -17.33 15.72
C ASN A 158 -9.29 -17.42 15.51
N PRO A 159 -8.65 -16.37 14.98
CA PRO A 159 -7.21 -16.38 14.70
C PRO A 159 -6.39 -16.43 15.99
N GLY A 160 -5.26 -17.13 15.98
CA GLY A 160 -4.31 -17.16 17.10
C GLY A 160 -3.47 -15.90 17.18
N ASN A 161 -3.08 -15.33 16.03
CA ASN A 161 -2.34 -14.08 15.92
C ASN A 161 -2.94 -13.12 14.88
N ILE A 162 -3.03 -11.84 15.25
CA ILE A 162 -3.55 -10.76 14.40
C ILE A 162 -2.48 -9.69 14.20
N VAL A 163 -2.11 -9.44 12.94
CA VAL A 163 -1.33 -8.28 12.53
C VAL A 163 -2.27 -7.14 12.19
N LEU A 164 -1.97 -5.91 12.62
CA LEU A 164 -2.82 -4.74 12.43
C LEU A 164 -2.03 -3.55 11.88
N ASN A 165 -2.54 -2.96 10.80
CA ASN A 165 -2.10 -1.69 10.23
C ASN A 165 -3.26 -0.68 10.26
N ILE A 166 -2.98 0.58 10.67
CA ILE A 166 -3.97 1.66 10.83
C ILE A 166 -3.49 3.01 10.30
#